data_AF-A0A7W6CHY6-F1
#
_entry.id   AF-A0A7W6CHY6-F1
#
_cell.length_a   1.000
_cell.length_b   1.000
_cell.length_c   1.000
_cell.angle_alpha   90.00
_cell.angle_beta   90.00
_cell.angle_gamma   90.00
#
_symmetry.space_group_name_H-M   'P 1'
#
loop_
_entity.id
_entity.type
_entity.pdbx_description
1 polymer ?
#
loop_
_entity_poly.entity_id
_entity_poly.type
_entity_poly.pdbx_seq_one_letter_code
_entity_poly.pdbx_strand_id
1 'polypeptide(L)'
;MTIFRIFDFAGNKIDANVEIDDRAVILHSRGGATKGQPPRNTEYSQALRLIVAGLMKGPQQIERVLIDSEKARSSFPDPDLRVLLTRQEIAALSEPDSVVAEIGKRAKAFNQAPGTKGGNSTKQVRIETDRLHSSLISDLNLRIHNSSTPTSNTAHSKRNMRLPSDQQRRVQPKHIHQAVAGLLAGKDAPNFDPSRDYDLVTADGDLLAPKKVFGRALEIAGVVIEATPYHFRAGWGQPSFELLQAAGYAIIDKADAQTEAKRRKRAKAEKAEIDRAAATVSIDNEERSWIEGDKRMATHLRVERQRNSDASNQKRAAIRAANDGRLACEHCDTDWYAIYGDKIADAVFDVHHTIPLSKMDQGHKTKISDLLCLCANCHRAEHRRMAKMG
;
A
#
# COMPACT_ATOMS: atom_id res chain seq x y z
N MET A 1 8.84 -21.92 5.28
CA MET A 1 7.90 -23.02 5.56
C MET A 1 6.51 -22.53 5.21
N THR A 2 5.97 -23.02 4.09
CA THR A 2 4.68 -22.59 3.54
C THR A 2 3.58 -23.42 4.18
N ILE A 3 2.67 -22.76 4.90
CA ILE A 3 1.50 -23.43 5.46
C ILE A 3 0.37 -23.38 4.43
N PHE A 4 -0.19 -24.54 4.16
CA PHE A 4 -1.35 -24.79 3.34
C PHE A 4 -2.59 -25.02 4.21
N ARG A 5 -3.76 -24.76 3.63
CA ARG A 5 -5.06 -25.18 4.12
C ARG A 5 -5.61 -26.23 3.17
N ILE A 6 -6.23 -27.26 3.75
CA ILE A 6 -6.92 -28.30 3.00
C ILE A 6 -8.38 -27.93 2.79
N PHE A 7 -8.92 -28.29 1.64
CA PHE A 7 -10.30 -28.05 1.25
C PHE A 7 -10.97 -29.39 0.93
N ASP A 8 -12.21 -29.56 1.35
CA ASP A 8 -12.98 -30.75 1.00
C ASP A 8 -13.41 -30.75 -0.48
N PHE A 9 -14.07 -31.83 -0.93
CA PHE A 9 -14.56 -31.96 -2.31
C PHE A 9 -15.67 -30.96 -2.67
N ALA A 10 -16.35 -30.40 -1.67
CA ALA A 10 -17.35 -29.35 -1.86
C ALA A 10 -16.70 -27.94 -1.91
N GLY A 11 -15.39 -27.85 -1.71
CA GLY A 11 -14.64 -26.59 -1.70
C GLY A 11 -14.69 -25.85 -0.37
N ASN A 12 -15.16 -26.48 0.71
CA ASN A 12 -15.13 -25.89 2.05
C ASN A 12 -13.73 -25.97 2.63
N LYS A 13 -13.31 -24.89 3.28
CA LYS A 13 -12.03 -24.81 3.98
C LYS A 13 -12.10 -25.61 5.28
N ILE A 14 -11.13 -26.50 5.48
CA ILE A 14 -10.94 -27.23 6.73
C ILE A 14 -10.00 -26.44 7.65
N ASP A 15 -10.37 -26.23 8.91
CA ASP A 15 -9.48 -25.70 9.93
C ASP A 15 -8.45 -26.75 10.34
N ALA A 16 -7.43 -26.88 9.51
CA ALA A 16 -6.18 -27.56 9.80
C ALA A 16 -5.05 -26.94 8.98
N ASN A 17 -3.90 -26.77 9.61
CA ASN A 17 -2.67 -26.36 8.94
C ASN A 17 -1.94 -27.60 8.43
N VAL A 18 -1.54 -27.54 7.16
CA VAL A 18 -0.75 -28.55 6.48
C VAL A 18 0.53 -27.91 5.98
N GLU A 19 1.66 -28.57 6.08
CA GLU A 19 2.91 -28.17 5.46
C GLU A 19 3.37 -29.26 4.49
N ILE A 20 4.02 -28.87 3.40
CA ILE A 20 4.64 -29.81 2.47
C ILE A 20 6.15 -29.61 2.54
N ASP A 21 6.85 -30.69 2.86
CA ASP A 21 8.30 -30.74 2.95
C ASP A 21 8.81 -31.82 2.00
N ASP A 22 9.28 -31.39 0.83
CA ASP A 22 9.67 -32.25 -0.30
C ASP A 22 8.60 -33.32 -0.62
N ARG A 23 8.83 -34.57 -0.20
CA ARG A 23 7.92 -35.71 -0.38
C ARG A 23 7.15 -36.10 0.88
N ALA A 24 6.88 -35.12 1.75
CA ALA A 24 6.15 -35.35 2.98
C ALA A 24 5.04 -34.32 3.20
N VAL A 25 3.92 -34.79 3.73
CA VAL A 25 2.80 -33.97 4.18
C VAL A 25 2.82 -33.92 5.70
N ILE A 26 2.98 -32.73 6.27
CA ILE A 26 3.00 -32.50 7.71
C ILE A 26 1.65 -31.92 8.12
N LEU A 27 0.89 -32.64 8.94
CA LEU A 27 -0.36 -32.16 9.52
C LEU A 27 -0.09 -31.67 10.94
N HIS A 28 -0.32 -30.39 11.20
CA HIS A 28 -0.05 -29.80 12.51
C HIS A 28 -1.05 -30.26 13.58
N SER A 29 -0.59 -30.34 14.84
CA SER A 29 -1.41 -30.78 15.97
C SER A 29 -2.64 -29.90 16.23
N ARG A 30 -3.72 -30.51 16.71
CA ARG A 30 -4.87 -29.79 17.29
C ARG A 30 -4.49 -29.20 18.64
N GLY A 31 -4.80 -27.92 18.84
CA GLY A 31 -4.63 -27.21 20.10
C GLY A 31 -5.98 -26.81 20.69
N GLY A 32 -6.19 -27.10 21.97
CA GLY A 32 -7.33 -26.57 22.72
C GLY A 32 -7.17 -25.07 23.03
N ALA A 33 -8.23 -24.43 23.52
CA ALA A 33 -8.14 -23.08 24.03
C ALA A 33 -7.27 -23.06 25.29
N THR A 34 -6.24 -22.21 25.34
CA THR A 34 -5.34 -22.11 26.50
C THR A 34 -4.87 -20.67 26.67
N LYS A 35 -5.00 -20.12 27.89
CA LYS A 35 -4.53 -18.75 28.24
C LYS A 35 -4.91 -17.67 27.22
N GLY A 36 -6.19 -17.63 26.81
CA GLY A 36 -6.70 -16.62 25.88
C GLY A 36 -6.38 -16.84 24.40
N GLN A 37 -5.74 -17.95 24.03
CA GLN A 37 -5.58 -18.36 22.63
C GLN A 37 -6.82 -19.15 22.17
N PRO A 38 -7.41 -18.84 21.00
CA PRO A 38 -8.49 -19.64 20.44
C PRO A 38 -8.00 -21.06 20.11
N PRO A 39 -8.90 -22.06 20.07
CA PRO A 39 -8.54 -23.40 19.62
C PRO A 39 -8.03 -23.34 18.17
N ARG A 40 -7.08 -24.22 17.84
CA ARG A 40 -6.48 -24.29 16.50
C ARG A 40 -6.56 -25.69 15.93
N ASN A 41 -6.64 -25.77 14.60
CA ASN A 41 -6.74 -27.01 13.86
C ASN A 41 -7.90 -27.88 14.38
N THR A 42 -9.07 -27.26 14.60
CA THR A 42 -10.22 -27.91 15.24
C THR A 42 -10.73 -29.11 14.44
N GLU A 43 -10.51 -29.09 13.12
CA GLU A 43 -10.95 -30.11 12.17
C GLU A 43 -9.80 -31.08 11.79
N TYR A 44 -8.81 -31.24 12.68
CA TYR A 44 -7.65 -32.14 12.49
C TYR A 44 -8.03 -33.53 11.95
N SER A 45 -9.04 -34.19 12.54
CA SER A 45 -9.40 -35.56 12.15
C SER A 45 -9.94 -35.62 10.72
N GLN A 46 -10.71 -34.62 10.32
CA GLN A 46 -11.24 -34.51 8.96
C GLN A 46 -10.11 -34.22 7.96
N ALA A 47 -9.18 -33.34 8.32
CA ALA A 47 -7.99 -33.07 7.51
C ALA A 47 -7.13 -34.33 7.32
N LEU A 48 -6.87 -35.08 8.40
CA LEU A 48 -6.10 -36.32 8.33
C LEU A 48 -6.78 -37.35 7.42
N ARG A 49 -8.11 -37.49 7.51
CA ARG A 49 -8.89 -38.35 6.61
C ARG A 49 -8.76 -37.93 5.15
N LEU A 50 -8.89 -36.64 4.84
CA LEU A 50 -8.78 -36.13 3.47
C LEU A 50 -7.37 -36.36 2.90
N ILE A 51 -6.33 -36.14 3.70
CA ILE A 51 -4.94 -36.37 3.30
C ILE A 51 -4.72 -37.85 2.99
N VAL A 52 -5.09 -38.75 3.93
CA VAL A 52 -4.93 -40.19 3.75
C VAL A 52 -5.73 -40.69 2.55
N ALA A 53 -6.99 -40.30 2.42
CA ALA A 53 -7.84 -40.68 1.29
C ALA A 53 -7.29 -40.15 -0.05
N GLY A 54 -6.74 -38.94 -0.08
CA GLY A 54 -6.13 -38.37 -1.29
C GLY A 54 -4.84 -39.09 -1.68
N LEU A 55 -3.97 -39.39 -0.72
CA LEU A 55 -2.72 -40.11 -0.96
C LEU A 55 -2.94 -41.58 -1.34
N MET A 56 -4.01 -42.21 -0.84
CA MET A 56 -4.39 -43.58 -1.22
C MET A 56 -5.06 -43.66 -2.60
N LYS A 57 -5.45 -42.54 -3.21
CA LYS A 57 -5.98 -42.50 -4.58
C LYS A 57 -4.83 -42.53 -5.60
N GLY A 58 -4.60 -43.67 -6.23
CA GLY A 58 -3.66 -43.83 -7.35
C GLY A 58 -2.50 -44.79 -7.06
N PRO A 59 -1.57 -44.97 -8.02
CA PRO A 59 -0.49 -45.96 -7.94
C PRO A 59 0.66 -45.58 -6.99
N GLN A 60 0.69 -44.32 -6.52
CA GLN A 60 1.74 -43.77 -5.64
C GLN A 60 1.21 -43.67 -4.21
N GLN A 61 1.88 -44.35 -3.27
CA GLN A 61 1.38 -44.70 -1.94
C GLN A 61 2.14 -44.00 -0.80
N ILE A 62 1.54 -44.02 0.39
CA ILE A 62 2.19 -43.58 1.63
C ILE A 62 3.34 -44.55 1.96
N GLU A 63 4.55 -44.03 2.17
CA GLU A 63 5.73 -44.81 2.59
C GLU A 63 5.65 -45.15 4.07
N ARG A 64 5.37 -44.14 4.89
CA ARG A 64 5.20 -44.28 6.34
C ARG A 64 4.58 -43.02 6.94
N VAL A 65 3.96 -43.20 8.10
CA VAL A 65 3.45 -42.10 8.93
C VAL A 65 4.26 -42.05 10.21
N LEU A 66 4.75 -40.88 10.57
CA LEU A 66 5.55 -40.64 11.75
C LEU A 66 4.91 -39.61 12.67
N ILE A 67 5.22 -39.70 13.95
CA ILE A 67 4.94 -38.60 14.87
C ILE A 67 5.99 -37.50 14.71
N ASP A 68 5.53 -36.26 14.58
CA ASP A 68 6.39 -35.13 14.22
C ASP A 68 6.10 -33.90 15.09
N SER A 69 5.69 -34.13 16.34
CA SER A 69 5.68 -33.06 17.34
C SER A 69 7.10 -32.67 17.74
N GLU A 70 7.31 -31.40 18.09
CA GLU A 70 8.62 -30.90 18.58
C GLU A 70 9.18 -31.77 19.72
N LYS A 71 8.35 -32.10 20.72
CA LYS A 71 8.73 -32.99 21.81
C LYS A 71 9.17 -34.38 21.31
N ALA A 72 8.48 -34.94 20.31
CA ALA A 72 8.85 -36.23 19.75
C ALA A 72 10.19 -36.16 19.02
N ARG A 73 10.43 -35.11 18.21
CA ARG A 73 11.72 -34.89 17.54
C ARG A 73 12.87 -34.72 18.54
N SER A 74 12.65 -33.97 19.61
CA SER A 74 13.70 -33.75 20.63
C SER A 74 13.98 -35.00 21.46
N SER A 75 12.95 -35.79 21.80
CA SER A 75 13.13 -37.03 22.59
C SER A 75 13.59 -38.23 21.75
N PHE A 76 13.24 -38.27 20.47
CA PHE A 76 13.57 -39.34 19.52
C PHE A 76 14.05 -38.70 18.20
N PRO A 77 15.32 -38.27 18.11
CA PRO A 77 15.84 -37.61 16.92
C PRO A 77 15.78 -38.49 15.67
N ASP A 78 16.02 -39.79 15.85
CA ASP A 78 15.90 -40.79 14.79
C ASP A 78 14.43 -40.91 14.33
N PRO A 79 14.12 -40.64 13.04
CA PRO A 79 12.79 -40.83 12.47
C PRO A 79 12.26 -42.25 12.61
N ASP A 80 13.11 -43.27 12.54
CA ASP A 80 12.65 -44.67 12.55
C ASP A 80 12.01 -45.05 13.90
N LEU A 81 12.43 -44.40 14.98
CA LEU A 81 11.85 -44.54 16.31
C LEU A 81 10.51 -43.79 16.49
N ARG A 82 10.10 -43.00 15.49
CA ARG A 82 8.87 -42.18 15.50
C ARG A 82 7.80 -42.72 14.56
N VAL A 83 8.04 -43.84 13.89
CA VAL A 83 7.09 -44.43 12.94
C VAL A 83 5.84 -44.91 13.67
N LEU A 84 4.69 -44.40 13.24
CA LEU A 84 3.36 -44.83 13.66
C LEU A 84 2.87 -45.96 12.74
N LEU A 85 3.01 -45.83 11.43
CA LEU A 85 2.60 -46.86 10.47
C LEU A 85 3.61 -46.98 9.33
N THR A 86 3.86 -48.20 8.90
CA THR A 86 4.67 -48.53 7.71
C THR A 86 3.79 -48.71 6.48
N ARG A 87 4.39 -48.65 5.28
CA ARG A 87 3.71 -48.94 4.00
C ARG A 87 2.93 -50.27 4.04
N GLN A 88 3.53 -51.33 4.58
CA GLN A 88 2.90 -52.66 4.64
C GLN A 88 1.64 -52.66 5.50
N GLU A 89 1.69 -51.98 6.66
CA GLU A 89 0.53 -51.87 7.54
C GLU A 89 -0.57 -51.00 6.94
N ILE A 90 -0.21 -49.91 6.23
CA ILE A 90 -1.18 -49.06 5.54
C ILE A 90 -1.87 -49.84 4.41
N ALA A 91 -1.10 -50.60 3.62
CA ALA A 91 -1.63 -51.44 2.56
C ALA A 91 -2.59 -52.52 3.09
N ALA A 92 -2.32 -53.06 4.29
CA ALA A 92 -3.22 -54.01 4.95
C ALA A 92 -4.52 -53.37 5.46
N LEU A 93 -4.52 -52.06 5.75
CA LEU A 93 -5.66 -51.37 6.33
C LEU A 93 -6.71 -50.93 5.31
N SER A 94 -6.46 -51.07 3.99
CA SER A 94 -7.33 -50.89 2.80
C SER A 94 -8.21 -49.63 2.69
N GLU A 95 -8.91 -49.27 3.76
CA GLU A 95 -9.79 -48.13 3.89
C GLU A 95 -9.10 -46.94 4.62
N PRO A 96 -9.26 -45.70 4.11
CA PRO A 96 -8.68 -44.52 4.75
C PRO A 96 -9.08 -44.33 6.22
N ASP A 97 -10.33 -44.64 6.58
CA ASP A 97 -10.81 -44.48 7.96
C ASP A 97 -10.11 -45.42 8.94
N SER A 98 -9.79 -46.64 8.50
CA SER A 98 -9.04 -47.64 9.28
C SER A 98 -7.61 -47.16 9.55
N VAL A 99 -6.96 -46.59 8.52
CA VAL A 99 -5.62 -46.00 8.63
C VAL A 99 -5.63 -44.84 9.63
N VAL A 100 -6.59 -43.91 9.52
CA VAL A 100 -6.72 -42.76 10.44
C VAL A 100 -6.94 -43.22 11.89
N ALA A 101 -7.79 -44.23 12.10
CA ALA A 101 -8.05 -44.78 13.43
C ALA A 101 -6.78 -45.37 14.07
N GLU A 102 -6.00 -46.13 13.30
CA GLU A 102 -4.76 -46.74 13.79
C GLU A 102 -3.67 -45.69 14.04
N ILE A 103 -3.54 -44.65 13.19
CA ILE A 103 -2.68 -43.49 13.46
C ILE A 103 -3.05 -42.85 14.80
N GLY A 104 -4.34 -42.58 15.02
CA GLY A 104 -4.81 -41.94 16.25
C GLY A 104 -4.52 -42.77 17.50
N LYS A 105 -4.71 -44.09 17.42
CA LYS A 105 -4.41 -45.05 18.49
C LYS A 105 -2.92 -45.07 18.83
N ARG A 106 -2.04 -45.19 17.84
CA ARG A 106 -0.59 -45.22 18.06
C ARG A 106 -0.04 -43.86 18.48
N ALA A 107 -0.56 -42.77 17.94
CA ALA A 107 -0.21 -41.41 18.37
C ALA A 107 -0.58 -41.17 19.85
N LYS A 108 -1.72 -41.71 20.31
CA LYS A 108 -2.14 -41.65 21.71
C LYS A 108 -1.17 -42.38 22.64
N ALA A 109 -0.80 -43.61 22.28
CA ALA A 109 0.13 -44.44 23.03
C ALA A 109 1.61 -43.99 22.94
N PHE A 110 1.97 -43.18 21.94
CA PHE A 110 3.36 -42.77 21.72
C PHE A 110 3.96 -42.06 22.94
N ASN A 111 5.11 -42.58 23.38
CA ASN A 111 5.87 -42.11 24.55
C ASN A 111 5.05 -42.08 25.84
N GLN A 112 4.16 -43.07 26.04
CA GLN A 112 3.47 -43.31 27.29
C GLN A 112 4.02 -44.55 27.98
N ALA A 113 4.05 -44.53 29.32
CA ALA A 113 4.41 -45.71 30.08
C ALA A 113 3.37 -46.83 29.86
N PRO A 114 3.78 -48.12 29.85
CA PRO A 114 2.86 -49.25 29.71
C PRO A 114 1.69 -49.16 30.70
N GLY A 115 0.46 -49.34 30.22
CA GLY A 115 -0.75 -49.29 31.05
C GLY A 115 -1.34 -47.89 31.30
N THR A 116 -0.70 -46.82 30.80
CA THR A 116 -1.25 -45.46 30.90
C THR A 116 -2.56 -45.33 30.10
N LYS A 117 -3.66 -44.95 30.76
CA LYS A 117 -4.93 -44.64 30.09
C LYS A 117 -4.97 -43.15 29.74
N GLY A 118 -5.34 -42.83 28.50
CA GLY A 118 -5.47 -41.45 28.03
C GLY A 118 -4.39 -41.07 27.01
N GLY A 119 -4.25 -39.78 26.68
CA GLY A 119 -3.30 -39.29 25.68
C GLY A 119 -3.95 -38.59 24.48
N ASN A 120 -3.14 -37.82 23.76
CA ASN A 120 -3.58 -37.01 22.62
C ASN A 120 -3.40 -37.79 21.31
N SER A 121 -4.50 -38.01 20.58
CA SER A 121 -4.52 -38.63 19.24
C SER A 121 -4.38 -37.63 18.08
N THR A 122 -4.35 -36.33 18.40
CA THR A 122 -4.28 -35.21 17.44
C THR A 122 -2.93 -34.49 17.49
N LYS A 123 -1.86 -35.25 17.68
CA LYS A 123 -0.46 -34.77 17.66
C LYS A 123 -0.04 -34.46 16.22
N GLN A 124 1.03 -33.68 16.04
CA GLN A 124 1.55 -33.40 14.71
C GLN A 124 2.09 -34.70 14.11
N VAL A 125 1.73 -34.98 12.86
CA VAL A 125 2.18 -36.17 12.11
C VAL A 125 2.84 -35.75 10.81
N ARG A 126 3.82 -36.53 10.40
CA ARG A 126 4.49 -36.44 9.09
C ARG A 126 4.13 -37.68 8.29
N ILE A 127 3.61 -37.48 7.08
CA ILE A 127 3.21 -38.55 6.17
C ILE A 127 4.18 -38.49 5.01
N GLU A 128 5.12 -39.44 4.97
CA GLU A 128 6.10 -39.55 3.90
C GLU A 128 5.51 -40.36 2.74
N THR A 129 5.77 -39.92 1.52
CA THR A 129 5.24 -40.50 0.29
C THR A 129 6.31 -40.47 -0.79
N ASP A 130 6.08 -41.21 -1.86
CA ASP A 130 6.88 -41.21 -3.08
C ASP A 130 6.52 -40.04 -4.04
N ARG A 131 5.42 -39.31 -3.77
CA ARG A 131 4.95 -38.18 -4.59
C ARG A 131 5.86 -36.95 -4.49
N LEU A 132 6.04 -36.28 -5.62
CA LEU A 132 6.74 -34.99 -5.69
C LEU A 132 5.88 -33.85 -5.11
N HIS A 133 6.55 -32.84 -4.56
CA HIS A 133 5.95 -31.65 -3.94
C HIS A 133 4.82 -30.99 -4.76
N SER A 134 5.02 -30.83 -6.09
CA SER A 134 4.06 -30.16 -6.97
C SER A 134 2.74 -30.93 -7.14
N SER A 135 2.80 -32.27 -7.14
CA SER A 135 1.61 -33.12 -7.30
C SER A 135 0.79 -33.19 -6.01
N LEU A 136 1.44 -33.10 -4.84
CA LEU A 136 0.76 -33.11 -3.55
C LEU A 136 -0.20 -31.93 -3.36
N ILE A 137 0.14 -30.77 -3.91
CA ILE A 137 -0.70 -29.57 -3.78
C ILE A 137 -2.01 -29.75 -4.55
N SER A 138 -1.95 -30.24 -5.79
CA SER A 138 -3.14 -30.49 -6.61
C SER A 138 -3.97 -31.67 -6.10
N ASP A 139 -3.31 -32.77 -5.74
CA ASP A 139 -3.99 -34.03 -5.39
C ASP A 139 -4.74 -33.94 -4.06
N LEU A 140 -4.23 -33.12 -3.13
CA LEU A 140 -4.81 -32.91 -1.81
C LEU A 140 -5.64 -31.64 -1.71
N ASN A 141 -5.94 -30.98 -2.85
CA ASN A 141 -6.69 -29.72 -2.91
C ASN A 141 -6.16 -28.68 -1.89
N LEU A 142 -4.83 -28.57 -1.81
CA LEU A 142 -4.16 -27.68 -0.87
C LEU A 142 -4.08 -26.30 -1.50
N ARG A 143 -4.46 -25.29 -0.71
CA ARG A 143 -4.27 -23.90 -1.09
C ARG A 143 -3.39 -23.25 -0.05
N ILE A 144 -2.45 -22.44 -0.51
CA ILE A 144 -1.60 -21.68 0.40
C ILE A 144 -2.50 -20.93 1.36
N HIS A 145 -2.18 -20.98 2.65
CA HIS A 145 -2.84 -20.17 3.65
C HIS A 145 -2.45 -18.70 3.42
N ASN A 146 -3.05 -18.08 2.41
CA ASN A 146 -3.16 -16.63 2.37
C ASN A 146 -4.16 -16.30 3.46
N SER A 147 -3.66 -15.61 4.49
CA SER A 147 -4.46 -15.07 5.57
C SER A 147 -5.33 -13.94 5.02
N SER A 148 -6.40 -14.31 4.33
CA SER A 148 -7.43 -13.40 3.82
C SER A 148 -8.79 -14.10 3.88
N THR A 149 -9.31 -14.19 5.11
CA THR A 149 -10.70 -13.87 5.50
C THR A 149 -10.79 -13.91 7.04
N PRO A 150 -11.65 -13.09 7.66
CA PRO A 150 -11.25 -12.30 8.83
C PRO A 150 -11.86 -12.81 10.14
N THR A 151 -11.02 -13.12 11.12
CA THR A 151 -11.38 -12.98 12.55
C THR A 151 -10.15 -12.66 13.40
N SER A 152 -10.08 -11.40 13.79
CA SER A 152 -9.43 -10.76 14.95
C SER A 152 -8.17 -11.38 15.61
N ASN A 153 -7.09 -10.59 15.54
CA ASN A 153 -6.03 -10.31 16.54
C ASN A 153 -4.88 -11.33 16.79
N THR A 154 -3.59 -10.97 16.89
CA THR A 154 -2.90 -9.66 16.82
C THR A 154 -1.37 -9.81 16.63
N ALA A 155 -0.78 -8.79 15.98
CA ALA A 155 0.62 -8.38 15.95
C ALA A 155 1.66 -9.18 15.12
N HIS A 156 1.85 -10.49 15.30
CA HIS A 156 3.01 -11.18 14.66
C HIS A 156 2.77 -11.62 13.20
N SER A 157 1.52 -11.87 12.81
CA SER A 157 1.12 -12.26 11.44
C SER A 157 1.16 -11.09 10.42
N LYS A 158 1.23 -9.84 10.89
CA LYS A 158 1.15 -8.63 10.04
C LYS A 158 2.42 -8.34 9.21
N ARG A 159 3.54 -9.04 9.45
CA ARG A 159 4.79 -8.83 8.69
C ARG A 159 4.89 -9.68 7.41
N ASN A 160 4.21 -10.84 7.33
CA ASN A 160 4.34 -11.79 6.21
C ASN A 160 3.35 -11.58 5.05
N MET A 161 2.40 -10.64 5.17
CA MET A 161 1.52 -10.22 4.05
C MET A 161 2.11 -9.08 3.21
N ARG A 162 3.32 -8.61 3.54
CA ARG A 162 3.90 -7.42 2.93
C ARG A 162 4.37 -7.75 1.51
N LEU A 163 3.82 -7.08 0.51
CA LEU A 163 4.30 -7.17 -0.87
C LEU A 163 5.77 -6.70 -0.92
N PRO A 164 6.65 -7.47 -1.57
CA PRO A 164 7.99 -7.02 -1.91
C PRO A 164 7.99 -5.69 -2.68
N SER A 165 9.07 -4.92 -2.57
CA SER A 165 9.20 -3.59 -3.18
C SER A 165 9.05 -3.63 -4.70
N ASP A 166 9.63 -4.65 -5.34
CA ASP A 166 9.52 -4.93 -6.77
C ASP A 166 8.08 -5.14 -7.23
N GLN A 167 7.26 -5.88 -6.46
CA GLN A 167 5.84 -6.06 -6.76
C GLN A 167 5.05 -4.77 -6.63
N GLN A 168 5.34 -3.95 -5.61
CA GLN A 168 4.70 -2.64 -5.45
C GLN A 168 5.08 -1.67 -6.59
N ARG A 169 6.32 -1.72 -7.08
CA ARG A 169 6.83 -0.87 -8.17
C ARG A 169 6.32 -1.26 -9.56
N ARG A 170 5.53 -2.33 -9.68
CA ARG A 170 4.74 -2.61 -10.90
C ARG A 170 3.58 -1.63 -11.09
N VAL A 171 3.22 -0.87 -10.05
CA VAL A 171 2.25 0.22 -10.15
C VAL A 171 2.84 1.39 -10.93
N GLN A 172 2.17 1.78 -12.02
CA GLN A 172 2.56 2.88 -12.90
C GLN A 172 1.65 4.11 -12.68
N PRO A 173 2.07 5.33 -13.07
CA PRO A 173 1.26 6.55 -12.89
C PRO A 173 -0.17 6.44 -13.41
N LYS A 174 -0.37 5.79 -14.58
CA LYS A 174 -1.70 5.56 -15.16
C LYS A 174 -2.65 4.79 -14.23
N HIS A 175 -2.16 3.81 -13.47
CA HIS A 175 -2.99 3.04 -12.54
C HIS A 175 -3.41 3.91 -11.34
N ILE A 176 -2.55 4.85 -10.93
CA ILE A 176 -2.82 5.79 -9.85
C ILE A 176 -3.85 6.84 -10.30
N HIS A 177 -3.70 7.39 -11.51
CA HIS A 177 -4.70 8.31 -12.08
C HIS A 177 -6.07 7.66 -12.19
N GLN A 178 -6.13 6.41 -12.66
CA GLN A 178 -7.37 5.63 -12.73
C GLN A 178 -7.95 5.35 -11.33
N ALA A 179 -7.11 5.06 -10.33
CA ALA A 179 -7.54 4.87 -8.95
C ALA A 179 -8.15 6.15 -8.35
N VAL A 180 -7.51 7.30 -8.56
CA VAL A 180 -8.01 8.61 -8.10
C VAL A 180 -9.34 8.95 -8.78
N ALA A 181 -9.42 8.85 -10.10
CA ALA A 181 -10.65 9.12 -10.84
C ALA A 181 -11.80 8.20 -10.40
N GLY A 182 -11.51 6.92 -10.15
CA GLY A 182 -12.49 5.97 -9.65
C GLY A 182 -13.03 6.32 -8.26
N LEU A 183 -12.13 6.70 -7.34
CA LEU A 183 -12.51 7.09 -5.97
C LEU A 183 -13.32 8.40 -5.94
N LEU A 184 -12.96 9.38 -6.77
CA LEU A 184 -13.74 10.62 -6.92
C LEU A 184 -15.13 10.38 -7.52
N ALA A 185 -15.24 9.41 -8.43
CA ALA A 185 -16.52 8.98 -9.02
C ALA A 185 -17.37 8.10 -8.08
N GLY A 186 -16.97 7.92 -6.82
CA GLY A 186 -17.73 7.17 -5.81
C GLY A 186 -17.53 5.66 -5.85
N LYS A 187 -16.57 5.13 -6.62
CA LYS A 187 -16.21 3.70 -6.53
C LYS A 187 -15.46 3.47 -5.22
N ASP A 188 -16.02 2.63 -4.35
CA ASP A 188 -15.42 2.36 -3.05
C ASP A 188 -14.25 1.37 -3.13
N ALA A 189 -13.32 1.49 -2.19
CA ALA A 189 -12.29 0.49 -1.92
C ALA A 189 -12.50 0.02 -0.46
N PRO A 190 -13.37 -0.98 -0.25
CA PRO A 190 -13.94 -1.29 1.06
C PRO A 190 -12.91 -1.81 2.07
N ASN A 191 -11.76 -2.29 1.59
CA ASN A 191 -10.70 -2.86 2.41
C ASN A 191 -9.79 -1.82 3.06
N PHE A 192 -9.95 -0.54 2.74
CA PHE A 192 -9.13 0.53 3.28
C PHE A 192 -9.97 1.53 4.05
N ASP A 193 -9.57 1.74 5.31
CA ASP A 193 -10.12 2.79 6.14
C ASP A 193 -9.89 4.19 5.55
N PRO A 194 -10.72 5.17 5.93
CA PRO A 194 -10.43 6.57 5.70
C PRO A 194 -9.04 6.97 6.21
N SER A 195 -8.49 8.04 5.65
CA SER A 195 -7.21 8.60 6.06
C SER A 195 -7.14 8.82 7.57
N ARG A 196 -6.05 8.37 8.20
CA ARG A 196 -5.81 8.51 9.65
C ARG A 196 -4.79 9.60 9.96
N ASP A 197 -3.70 9.66 9.20
CA ASP A 197 -2.56 10.53 9.51
C ASP A 197 -2.11 11.37 8.30
N TYR A 198 -2.50 11.02 7.07
CA TYR A 198 -2.07 11.72 5.86
C TYR A 198 -3.13 11.70 4.77
N ASP A 199 -3.35 12.83 4.11
CA ASP A 199 -4.26 12.96 2.97
C ASP A 199 -3.50 13.19 1.66
N LEU A 200 -3.96 12.54 0.60
CA LEU A 200 -3.55 12.80 -0.77
C LEU A 200 -4.43 13.92 -1.32
N VAL A 201 -3.81 14.95 -1.90
CA VAL A 201 -4.48 16.14 -2.41
C VAL A 201 -4.50 16.11 -3.94
N THR A 202 -5.68 16.22 -4.53
CA THR A 202 -5.84 16.38 -5.98
C THR A 202 -5.60 17.84 -6.40
N ALA A 203 -5.41 18.08 -7.70
CA ALA A 203 -5.27 19.45 -8.22
C ALA A 203 -6.51 20.33 -7.89
N ASP A 204 -7.69 19.70 -7.85
CA ASP A 204 -8.97 20.34 -7.53
C ASP A 204 -9.20 20.53 -6.02
N GLY A 205 -8.27 20.02 -5.19
CA GLY A 205 -8.29 20.16 -3.73
C GLY A 205 -9.09 19.09 -2.99
N ASP A 206 -9.49 18.00 -3.65
CA ASP A 206 -10.12 16.86 -3.00
C ASP A 206 -9.10 16.09 -2.17
N LEU A 207 -9.56 15.59 -1.03
CA LEU A 207 -8.75 14.79 -0.10
C LEU A 207 -9.13 13.32 -0.23
N LEU A 208 -8.15 12.50 -0.55
CA LEU A 208 -8.27 11.05 -0.62
C LEU A 208 -7.29 10.39 0.34
N ALA A 209 -7.66 9.24 0.88
CA ALA A 209 -6.74 8.46 1.69
C ALA A 209 -5.61 7.88 0.80
N PRO A 210 -4.33 8.26 0.98
CA PRO A 210 -3.23 7.80 0.12
C PRO A 210 -3.14 6.28 0.05
N LYS A 211 -3.38 5.62 1.18
CA LYS A 211 -3.37 4.16 1.30
C LYS A 211 -4.50 3.52 0.49
N LYS A 212 -5.67 4.16 0.43
CA LYS A 212 -6.82 3.72 -0.36
C LYS A 212 -6.55 3.88 -1.85
N VAL A 213 -5.97 5.02 -2.26
CA VAL A 213 -5.56 5.28 -3.65
C VAL A 213 -4.55 4.23 -4.12
N PHE A 214 -3.48 4.00 -3.34
CA PHE A 214 -2.45 3.06 -3.73
C PHE A 214 -2.92 1.60 -3.73
N GLY A 215 -3.78 1.22 -2.78
CA GLY A 215 -4.42 -0.09 -2.76
C GLY A 215 -5.21 -0.36 -4.04
N ARG A 216 -6.04 0.61 -4.45
CA ARG A 216 -6.81 0.50 -5.68
C ARG A 216 -5.91 0.47 -6.93
N ALA A 217 -4.81 1.22 -6.91
CA ALA A 217 -3.83 1.19 -7.99
C ALA A 217 -3.12 -0.18 -8.12
N LEU A 218 -2.89 -0.90 -7.02
CA LEU A 218 -2.35 -2.27 -7.05
C LEU A 218 -3.31 -3.27 -7.69
N GLU A 219 -4.61 -3.13 -7.44
CA GLU A 219 -5.67 -3.95 -8.07
C GLU A 219 -5.77 -3.67 -9.57
N ILE A 220 -5.81 -2.38 -9.95
CA ILE A 220 -5.83 -1.94 -11.35
C ILE A 220 -4.58 -2.42 -12.10
N ALA A 221 -3.42 -2.43 -11.45
CA ALA A 221 -2.17 -2.93 -12.01
C ALA A 221 -2.11 -4.48 -12.13
N GLY A 222 -3.11 -5.20 -11.61
CA GLY A 222 -3.14 -6.67 -11.58
C GLY A 222 -2.05 -7.29 -10.70
N VAL A 223 -1.50 -6.53 -9.75
CA VAL A 223 -0.48 -7.00 -8.80
C VAL A 223 -1.12 -7.87 -7.72
N VAL A 224 -2.34 -7.50 -7.32
CA VAL A 224 -3.19 -8.25 -6.39
C VAL A 224 -4.62 -8.23 -6.90
N ILE A 225 -5.39 -9.28 -6.59
CA ILE A 225 -6.82 -9.34 -6.93
C ILE A 225 -7.62 -8.38 -6.02
N GLU A 226 -7.22 -8.30 -4.76
CA GLU A 226 -7.83 -7.45 -3.74
C GLU A 226 -6.72 -6.89 -2.84
N ALA A 227 -6.63 -5.56 -2.73
CA ALA A 227 -5.60 -4.91 -1.93
C ALA A 227 -6.08 -4.71 -0.48
N THR A 228 -5.16 -4.92 0.47
CA THR A 228 -5.42 -4.71 1.90
C THR A 228 -4.34 -3.83 2.54
N PRO A 229 -4.62 -3.21 3.70
CA PRO A 229 -3.64 -2.37 4.42
C PRO A 229 -2.38 -3.11 4.89
N TYR A 230 -2.36 -4.45 4.80
CA TYR A 230 -1.24 -5.30 5.20
C TYR A 230 -0.26 -5.56 4.03
N HIS A 231 -0.71 -5.35 2.79
CA HIS A 231 0.11 -5.54 1.59
C HIS A 231 1.26 -4.53 1.48
N PHE A 232 1.12 -3.33 2.06
CA PHE A 232 2.18 -2.32 2.00
C PHE A 232 2.06 -1.34 3.17
N ARG A 233 3.14 -0.58 3.44
CA ARG A 233 3.05 0.58 4.35
C ARG A 233 2.85 1.82 3.54
N ALA A 234 2.03 2.71 4.07
CA ALA A 234 1.91 4.10 3.69
C ALA A 234 2.81 4.92 4.62
N GLY A 235 3.56 5.87 4.06
CA GLY A 235 4.48 6.73 4.80
C GLY A 235 5.69 7.13 3.97
N TRP A 236 6.38 8.17 4.42
CA TRP A 236 7.60 8.68 3.79
C TRP A 236 8.69 7.59 3.68
N GLY A 237 9.34 7.51 2.51
CA GLY A 237 10.32 6.47 2.19
C GLY A 237 9.74 5.07 1.95
N GLN A 238 8.43 4.94 1.74
CA GLN A 238 7.80 3.71 1.28
C GLN A 238 7.42 3.83 -0.21
N PRO A 239 7.47 2.71 -0.97
CA PRO A 239 7.11 2.73 -2.40
C PRO A 239 5.73 3.33 -2.68
N SER A 240 4.77 3.13 -1.76
CA SER A 240 3.42 3.69 -1.91
C SER A 240 3.39 5.22 -1.99
N PHE A 241 4.11 5.94 -1.12
CA PHE A 241 4.14 7.42 -1.16
C PHE A 241 5.01 7.91 -2.31
N GLU A 242 6.16 7.27 -2.54
CA GLU A 242 7.04 7.60 -3.66
C GLU A 242 6.30 7.55 -5.00
N LEU A 243 5.52 6.48 -5.23
CA LEU A 243 4.80 6.28 -6.48
C LEU A 243 3.59 7.23 -6.61
N LEU A 244 2.90 7.55 -5.52
CA LEU A 244 1.82 8.56 -5.52
C LEU A 244 2.37 9.96 -5.84
N GLN A 245 3.53 10.32 -5.27
CA GLN A 245 4.20 11.59 -5.56
C GLN A 245 4.76 11.64 -6.98
N ALA A 246 5.36 10.54 -7.46
CA ALA A 246 5.83 10.42 -8.84
C ALA A 246 4.68 10.51 -9.86
N ALA A 247 3.47 10.13 -9.48
CA ALA A 247 2.26 10.32 -10.28
C ALA A 247 1.69 11.75 -10.23
N GLY A 248 2.31 12.66 -9.49
CA GLY A 248 1.97 14.09 -9.45
C GLY A 248 1.06 14.51 -8.29
N TYR A 249 0.82 13.66 -7.29
CA TYR A 249 -0.04 14.00 -6.16
C TYR A 249 0.75 14.43 -4.92
N ALA A 250 0.26 15.47 -4.25
CA ALA A 250 0.80 15.91 -2.96
C ALA A 250 0.20 15.09 -1.81
N ILE A 251 1.00 14.81 -0.78
CA ILE A 251 0.56 14.15 0.46
C ILE A 251 0.84 15.10 1.63
N ILE A 252 -0.19 15.38 2.43
CA ILE A 252 -0.15 16.29 3.58
C ILE A 252 -0.52 15.55 4.87
N ASP A 253 0.02 15.96 6.02
CA ASP A 253 -0.36 15.41 7.34
C ASP A 253 -1.81 15.79 7.68
N LYS A 254 -2.57 14.92 8.35
CA LYS A 254 -3.99 15.14 8.67
C LYS A 254 -4.22 16.30 9.65
N ALA A 255 -3.25 16.63 10.51
CA ALA A 255 -3.31 17.84 11.32
C ALA A 255 -3.28 19.10 10.42
N ASP A 256 -2.46 19.06 9.37
CA ASP A 256 -2.41 20.10 8.34
C ASP A 256 -3.59 20.00 7.36
N ALA A 257 -4.11 18.80 7.07
CA ALA A 257 -5.19 18.55 6.13
C ALA A 257 -6.56 18.90 6.70
N GLN A 258 -6.82 18.63 7.98
CA GLN A 258 -8.01 19.11 8.65
C GLN A 258 -7.95 20.61 8.84
N THR A 259 -6.77 21.16 9.15
CA THR A 259 -6.60 22.61 9.27
C THR A 259 -6.76 23.29 7.91
N GLU A 260 -6.19 22.74 6.85
CA GLU A 260 -6.27 23.27 5.48
C GLU A 260 -7.63 23.00 4.83
N ALA A 261 -8.26 21.85 5.05
CA ALA A 261 -9.61 21.55 4.56
C ALA A 261 -10.67 22.31 5.35
N LYS A 262 -10.51 22.51 6.67
CA LYS A 262 -11.36 23.40 7.46
C LYS A 262 -11.13 24.85 7.05
N ARG A 263 -9.89 25.27 6.80
CA ARG A 263 -9.55 26.60 6.27
C ARG A 263 -10.08 26.82 4.86
N ARG A 264 -10.09 25.81 3.99
CA ARG A 264 -10.63 25.88 2.62
C ARG A 264 -12.14 25.72 2.56
N LYS A 265 -12.76 24.86 3.38
CA LYS A 265 -14.23 24.82 3.56
C LYS A 265 -14.72 26.12 4.16
N ARG A 266 -14.02 26.64 5.18
CA ARG A 266 -14.29 27.96 5.75
C ARG A 266 -14.07 29.01 4.68
N ALA A 267 -12.97 29.03 3.94
CA ALA A 267 -12.76 29.99 2.86
C ALA A 267 -13.75 29.85 1.70
N LYS A 268 -14.30 28.65 1.43
CA LYS A 268 -15.33 28.42 0.40
C LYS A 268 -16.72 28.82 0.89
N ALA A 269 -17.03 28.56 2.15
CA ALA A 269 -18.26 28.99 2.82
C ALA A 269 -18.25 30.51 3.05
N GLU A 270 -17.15 31.04 3.57
CA GLU A 270 -16.85 32.46 3.76
C GLU A 270 -16.77 33.18 2.42
N LYS A 271 -16.23 32.59 1.34
CA LYS A 271 -16.35 33.17 0.00
C LYS A 271 -17.79 33.16 -0.50
N ALA A 272 -18.55 32.08 -0.28
CA ALA A 272 -19.97 32.05 -0.64
C ALA A 272 -20.83 33.02 0.21
N GLU A 273 -20.40 33.31 1.43
CA GLU A 273 -21.05 34.22 2.37
C GLU A 273 -20.61 35.67 2.12
N ILE A 274 -19.35 35.92 1.79
CA ILE A 274 -18.81 37.19 1.28
C ILE A 274 -19.44 37.50 -0.08
N ASP A 275 -19.60 36.54 -0.98
CA ASP A 275 -20.28 36.76 -2.27
C ASP A 275 -21.77 37.11 -2.05
N ARG A 276 -22.41 36.62 -0.96
CA ARG A 276 -23.77 37.02 -0.54
C ARG A 276 -23.82 38.35 0.22
N ALA A 277 -22.83 38.63 1.05
CA ALA A 277 -22.74 39.83 1.88
C ALA A 277 -22.26 41.05 1.06
N ALA A 278 -21.35 40.84 0.10
CA ALA A 278 -20.96 41.83 -0.91
C ALA A 278 -22.12 42.22 -1.82
N ALA A 279 -23.16 41.38 -1.92
CA ALA A 279 -24.41 41.73 -2.57
C ALA A 279 -25.34 42.61 -1.70
N THR A 280 -25.04 42.82 -0.41
CA THR A 280 -26.00 43.43 0.56
C THR A 280 -25.36 44.40 1.57
N VAL A 281 -24.56 45.37 1.12
CA VAL A 281 -24.30 46.67 1.80
C VAL A 281 -22.93 46.85 2.52
N SER A 282 -22.58 48.13 2.55
CA SER A 282 -21.36 48.91 2.71
C SER A 282 -20.45 48.66 3.91
N ILE A 283 -19.16 48.86 3.62
CA ILE A 283 -17.99 48.78 4.50
C ILE A 283 -18.08 49.85 5.60
N ASP A 284 -18.00 49.41 6.86
CA ASP A 284 -17.36 50.20 7.90
C ASP A 284 -16.28 49.34 8.59
N ASN A 285 -15.19 50.03 8.91
CA ASN A 285 -13.83 49.54 8.99
C ASN A 285 -13.42 49.35 10.46
N GLU A 286 -13.37 48.10 10.94
CA GLU A 286 -12.64 47.77 12.16
C GLU A 286 -11.55 46.73 11.86
N GLU A 287 -10.31 47.16 12.09
CA GLU A 287 -9.06 46.48 11.79
C GLU A 287 -9.00 45.06 12.40
N ARG A 288 -9.11 44.04 11.55
CA ARG A 288 -8.77 42.67 11.91
C ARG A 288 -7.27 42.45 11.73
N SER A 289 -6.55 42.34 12.83
CA SER A 289 -5.17 41.84 12.83
C SER A 289 -5.15 40.31 12.74
N TRP A 290 -4.26 39.77 11.91
CA TRP A 290 -4.04 38.34 11.73
C TRP A 290 -2.57 38.05 12.03
N ILE A 291 -2.31 36.94 12.73
CA ILE A 291 -0.94 36.49 13.00
C ILE A 291 -0.38 35.90 11.70
N GLU A 292 0.54 36.62 11.05
CA GLU A 292 1.25 36.21 9.84
C GLU A 292 2.73 35.98 10.18
N GLY A 293 3.32 34.85 9.77
CA GLY A 293 4.75 34.56 10.03
C GLY A 293 5.12 33.13 10.45
N ASP A 294 4.17 32.19 10.54
CA ASP A 294 4.48 30.80 10.88
C ASP A 294 5.38 30.15 9.83
N LYS A 295 6.59 29.78 10.25
CA LYS A 295 7.57 29.08 9.41
C LYS A 295 7.13 27.63 9.25
N ARG A 296 6.67 27.28 8.05
CA ARG A 296 6.38 25.90 7.65
C ARG A 296 7.54 25.34 6.85
N MET A 297 7.89 24.09 7.14
CA MET A 297 8.88 23.35 6.34
C MET A 297 8.20 22.90 5.03
N ALA A 298 8.69 23.37 3.88
CA ALA A 298 8.23 22.95 2.56
C ALA A 298 9.28 22.04 1.91
N THR A 299 8.94 20.78 1.67
CA THR A 299 9.80 19.83 0.95
C THR A 299 9.79 20.18 -0.54
N HIS A 300 10.80 20.93 -1.00
CA HIS A 300 11.00 21.23 -2.42
C HIS A 300 11.60 20.03 -3.14
N LEU A 301 10.78 19.21 -3.81
CA LEU A 301 11.24 18.47 -4.99
C LEU A 301 11.38 19.48 -6.14
N ARG A 302 12.49 20.20 -6.12
CA ARG A 302 12.91 21.03 -7.23
C ARG A 302 13.47 20.04 -8.26
N VAL A 303 12.81 19.92 -9.42
CA VAL A 303 13.54 19.60 -10.65
C VAL A 303 14.81 20.42 -10.56
N GLU A 304 15.99 19.81 -10.58
CA GLU A 304 17.25 20.53 -10.68
C GLU A 304 17.28 21.20 -12.04
N ARG A 305 16.50 22.28 -12.11
CA ARG A 305 16.62 23.38 -13.03
C ARG A 305 18.05 23.81 -12.83
N GLN A 306 18.90 23.58 -13.82
CA GLN A 306 19.97 24.53 -14.04
C GLN A 306 19.27 25.89 -14.15
N ARG A 307 19.14 26.62 -13.02
CA ARG A 307 18.70 28.01 -13.01
C ARG A 307 19.87 28.76 -13.60
N ASN A 308 20.04 28.67 -14.92
CA ASN A 308 20.88 29.64 -15.56
C ASN A 308 20.09 30.96 -15.55
N SER A 309 20.38 31.80 -14.55
CA SER A 309 19.80 33.14 -14.44
C SER A 309 20.25 34.06 -15.57
N ASP A 310 21.21 33.64 -16.39
CA ASP A 310 21.76 34.43 -17.50
C ASP A 310 20.66 34.95 -18.42
N ALA A 311 19.68 34.14 -18.80
CA ALA A 311 18.61 34.58 -19.70
C ALA A 311 17.73 35.69 -19.07
N SER A 312 17.41 35.57 -17.78
CA SER A 312 16.67 36.59 -17.01
C SER A 312 17.49 37.87 -16.82
N ASN A 313 18.77 37.71 -16.50
CA ASN A 313 19.71 38.83 -16.32
C ASN A 313 19.94 39.56 -17.66
N GLN A 314 20.07 38.84 -18.76
CA GLN A 314 20.20 39.39 -20.10
C GLN A 314 18.94 40.14 -20.52
N LYS A 315 17.73 39.61 -20.24
CA LYS A 315 16.48 40.34 -20.48
C LYS A 315 16.42 41.64 -19.68
N ARG A 316 16.74 41.61 -18.38
CA ARG A 316 16.79 42.82 -17.53
C ARG A 316 17.83 43.83 -18.04
N ALA A 317 19.01 43.37 -18.44
CA ALA A 317 20.05 44.23 -19.00
C ALA A 317 19.61 44.88 -20.32
N ALA A 318 18.95 44.14 -21.20
CA ALA A 318 18.39 44.67 -22.45
C ALA A 318 17.33 45.75 -22.20
N ILE A 319 16.44 45.53 -21.22
CA ILE A 319 15.44 46.54 -20.83
C ILE A 319 16.12 47.78 -20.24
N ARG A 320 17.12 47.62 -19.36
CA ARG A 320 17.87 48.77 -18.83
C ARG A 320 18.59 49.55 -19.92
N ALA A 321 19.22 48.87 -20.87
CA ALA A 321 19.87 49.51 -22.01
C ALA A 321 18.89 50.32 -22.88
N ALA A 322 17.64 49.88 -22.97
CA ALA A 322 16.60 50.57 -23.74
C ALA A 322 15.88 51.70 -22.96
N ASN A 323 16.05 51.80 -21.64
CA ASN A 323 15.28 52.70 -20.77
C ASN A 323 16.20 53.48 -19.82
N ASP A 324 17.29 54.06 -20.32
CA ASP A 324 18.21 54.92 -19.54
C ASP A 324 18.69 54.31 -18.21
N GLY A 325 18.95 53.01 -18.21
CA GLY A 325 19.40 52.25 -17.03
C GLY A 325 18.29 51.75 -16.12
N ARG A 326 17.02 52.07 -16.41
CA ARG A 326 15.84 51.66 -15.62
C ARG A 326 15.14 50.43 -16.20
N LEU A 327 14.44 49.69 -15.35
CA LEU A 327 13.54 48.63 -15.79
C LEU A 327 12.19 49.23 -16.20
N ALA A 328 11.55 48.64 -17.20
CA ALA A 328 10.22 49.05 -17.66
C ALA A 328 9.34 47.81 -17.86
N CYS A 329 8.04 47.99 -17.63
CA CYS A 329 7.06 46.94 -17.86
C CYS A 329 6.73 46.92 -19.35
N GLU A 330 6.87 45.78 -20.01
CA GLU A 330 6.53 45.63 -21.43
C GLU A 330 5.01 45.57 -21.69
N HIS A 331 4.17 45.81 -20.67
CA HIS A 331 2.70 45.72 -20.77
C HIS A 331 1.95 46.94 -20.23
N CYS A 332 2.60 47.82 -19.47
CA CYS A 332 1.97 49.04 -18.98
C CYS A 332 2.98 50.19 -18.88
N ASP A 333 2.51 51.41 -19.07
CA ASP A 333 3.35 52.62 -19.08
C ASP A 333 3.42 53.30 -17.69
N THR A 334 3.23 52.51 -16.63
CA THR A 334 3.28 53.05 -15.26
C THR A 334 4.72 53.33 -14.85
N ASP A 335 5.02 54.57 -14.47
CA ASP A 335 6.32 54.94 -13.94
C ASP A 335 6.47 54.50 -12.47
N TRP A 336 7.00 53.28 -12.29
CA TRP A 336 7.27 52.72 -10.97
C TRP A 336 8.42 53.43 -10.23
N TYR A 337 9.32 54.12 -10.94
CA TYR A 337 10.40 54.90 -10.35
C TYR A 337 9.88 56.20 -9.74
N ALA A 338 8.89 56.84 -10.37
CA ALA A 338 8.19 57.97 -9.77
C ALA A 338 7.40 57.55 -8.51
N ILE A 339 6.80 56.35 -8.52
CA ILE A 339 5.97 55.86 -7.41
C ILE A 339 6.81 55.41 -6.22
N TYR A 340 7.86 54.61 -6.44
CA TYR A 340 8.63 53.97 -5.36
C TYR A 340 10.05 54.50 -5.18
N GLY A 341 10.54 55.34 -6.09
CA GLY A 341 11.91 55.83 -6.12
C GLY A 341 12.91 54.82 -6.65
N ASP A 342 14.07 55.31 -7.09
CA ASP A 342 15.09 54.52 -7.80
C ASP A 342 15.61 53.32 -7.01
N LYS A 343 15.66 53.42 -5.68
CA LYS A 343 16.20 52.36 -4.82
C LYS A 343 15.29 51.15 -4.69
N ILE A 344 13.99 51.29 -4.98
CA ILE A 344 12.97 50.27 -4.71
C ILE A 344 12.32 49.79 -6.01
N ALA A 345 12.17 50.66 -7.00
CA ALA A 345 11.41 50.38 -8.22
C ALA A 345 11.87 49.11 -8.96
N ASP A 346 13.17 48.81 -8.99
CA ASP A 346 13.71 47.57 -9.60
C ASP A 346 13.08 46.28 -9.04
N ALA A 347 12.68 46.28 -7.76
CA ALA A 347 12.07 45.14 -7.10
C ALA A 347 10.62 44.87 -7.54
N VAL A 348 9.99 45.84 -8.22
CA VAL A 348 8.63 45.70 -8.76
C VAL A 348 8.61 44.81 -10.00
N PHE A 349 9.75 44.62 -10.66
CA PHE A 349 9.82 43.94 -11.95
C PHE A 349 10.30 42.49 -11.83
N ASP A 350 9.58 41.61 -12.52
CA ASP A 350 9.88 40.20 -12.69
C ASP A 350 10.08 39.87 -14.18
N VAL A 351 10.81 38.78 -14.45
CA VAL A 351 10.92 38.22 -15.80
C VAL A 351 9.98 37.03 -15.93
N HIS A 352 9.03 37.16 -16.84
CA HIS A 352 8.00 36.19 -17.17
C HIS A 352 8.40 35.39 -18.41
N HIS A 353 8.10 34.09 -18.44
CA HIS A 353 8.30 33.26 -19.64
C HIS A 353 6.99 33.22 -20.43
N THR A 354 7.04 33.53 -21.73
CA THR A 354 5.87 33.45 -22.61
C THR A 354 5.44 32.02 -22.92
N ILE A 355 6.32 31.05 -22.68
CA ILE A 355 6.02 29.62 -22.69
C ILE A 355 6.01 29.14 -21.24
N PRO A 356 4.91 28.53 -20.74
CA PRO A 356 4.88 28.00 -19.39
C PRO A 356 5.98 26.97 -19.19
N LEU A 357 6.73 27.08 -18.10
CA LEU A 357 7.82 26.14 -17.77
C LEU A 357 7.36 24.67 -17.71
N SER A 358 6.08 24.41 -17.43
CA SER A 358 5.49 23.06 -17.42
C SER A 358 5.31 22.44 -18.80
N LYS A 359 5.32 23.26 -19.86
CA LYS A 359 5.21 22.84 -21.27
C LYS A 359 6.58 22.77 -21.97
N MET A 360 7.67 22.99 -21.25
CA MET A 360 9.03 22.91 -21.78
C MET A 360 9.58 21.49 -21.63
N ASP A 361 10.03 20.90 -22.72
CA ASP A 361 10.72 19.61 -22.72
C ASP A 361 12.12 19.70 -22.11
N GLN A 362 12.68 18.55 -21.73
CA GLN A 362 14.04 18.46 -21.21
C GLN A 362 15.06 18.96 -22.24
N GLY A 363 15.88 19.96 -21.86
CA GLY A 363 16.87 20.58 -22.75
C GLY A 363 16.35 21.76 -23.58
N HIS A 364 15.15 22.26 -23.31
CA HIS A 364 14.60 23.45 -23.96
C HIS A 364 15.56 24.65 -23.83
N LYS A 365 15.87 25.30 -24.95
CA LYS A 365 16.72 26.50 -25.02
C LYS A 365 15.85 27.75 -25.04
N THR A 366 15.80 28.47 -23.92
CA THR A 366 15.10 29.75 -23.80
C THR A 366 15.87 30.86 -24.53
N LYS A 367 15.19 31.61 -25.40
CA LYS A 367 15.72 32.84 -26.01
C LYS A 367 15.25 34.06 -25.22
N ILE A 368 15.92 35.21 -25.38
CA ILE A 368 15.49 36.48 -24.77
C ILE A 368 14.08 36.89 -25.25
N SER A 369 13.73 36.56 -26.50
CA SER A 369 12.39 36.78 -27.07
C SER A 369 11.28 36.00 -26.37
N ASP A 370 11.63 34.93 -25.66
CA ASP A 370 10.68 34.08 -24.93
C ASP A 370 10.42 34.61 -23.50
N LEU A 371 10.97 35.80 -23.21
CA LEU A 371 10.93 36.45 -21.91
C LEU A 371 10.34 37.86 -22.01
N LEU A 372 9.52 38.21 -21.01
CA LEU A 372 8.96 39.54 -20.81
C LEU A 372 9.37 40.07 -19.45
N CYS A 373 9.76 41.34 -19.37
CA CYS A 373 9.94 42.08 -18.12
C CYS A 373 8.62 42.76 -17.77
N LEU A 374 7.99 42.33 -16.69
CA LEU A 374 6.65 42.78 -16.29
C LEU A 374 6.69 43.29 -14.85
N CYS A 375 5.91 44.34 -14.56
CA CYS A 375 5.66 44.75 -13.18
C CYS A 375 4.85 43.68 -12.43
N ALA A 376 4.89 43.68 -11.11
CA ALA A 376 4.21 42.69 -10.28
C ALA A 376 2.70 42.52 -10.61
N ASN A 377 2.02 43.60 -10.98
CA ASN A 377 0.60 43.58 -11.36
C ASN A 377 0.38 42.92 -12.73
N CYS A 378 1.09 43.38 -13.76
CA CYS A 378 0.99 42.80 -15.11
C CYS A 378 1.49 41.35 -15.14
N HIS A 379 2.54 41.03 -14.37
CA HIS A 379 3.06 39.67 -14.24
C HIS A 379 1.99 38.72 -13.68
N ARG A 380 1.28 39.12 -12.61
CA ARG A 380 0.17 38.34 -12.05
C ARG A 380 -1.00 38.22 -13.02
N ALA A 381 -1.33 39.30 -13.73
CA ALA A 381 -2.39 39.29 -14.73
C ALA A 381 -2.07 38.32 -15.88
N GLU A 382 -0.81 38.27 -16.32
CA GLU A 382 -0.40 37.41 -17.43
C GLU A 382 -0.44 35.93 -17.06
N HIS A 383 0.03 35.55 -15.87
CA HIS A 383 -0.16 34.19 -15.35
C HIS A 383 -1.63 33.76 -15.36
N ARG A 384 -2.56 34.67 -15.03
CA ARG A 384 -4.00 34.40 -15.07
C ARG A 384 -4.54 34.25 -16.50
N ARG A 385 -4.03 35.02 -17.46
CA ARG A 385 -4.44 34.92 -18.88
C ARG A 385 -3.98 33.59 -19.48
N MET A 386 -2.71 33.25 -19.28
CA MET A 386 -2.14 31.99 -19.77
C MET A 386 -2.85 30.76 -19.18
N ALA A 387 -3.25 30.82 -17.92
CA ALA A 387 -3.99 29.74 -17.26
C ALA A 387 -5.44 29.58 -17.75
N LYS A 388 -6.03 30.59 -18.41
CA LYS A 388 -7.39 30.52 -19.00
C LYS A 388 -7.41 30.12 -20.47
N MET A 389 -6.27 30.18 -21.15
CA MET A 389 -6.14 29.87 -22.60
C MET A 389 -5.51 28.50 -22.88
N GLY A 390 -5.05 27.79 -21.85
CA GLY A 390 -4.52 26.42 -21.94
C GLY A 390 -5.35 25.47 -21.10
#